data_AF-G3MIZ3-F1
#
_entry.id   AF-G3MIZ3-F1
#
_cell.length_a   1.000
_cell.length_b   1.000
_cell.length_c   1.000
_cell.angle_alpha   90.00
_cell.angle_beta   90.00
_cell.angle_gamma   90.00
#
_symmetry.space_group_name_H-M   'P 1'
#
loop_
_entity.id
_entity.type
_entity.pdbx_description
1 polymer ?
#
loop_
_entity_poly.entity_id
_entity_poly.type
_entity_poly.pdbx_seq_one_letter_code
_entity_poly.pdbx_strand_id
1 'polypeptide(L)'
;LSLFTLLEPKLDVLVLGLGDVNDCLDMEVIRYLREKKITVEMHPTVTACTTFNFLNVEDRNVAAAMIPPAHVSAGDEFYLQAGRERRALLAAD
;
A
#
# COMPACT_ATOMS: atom_id res chain seq x y z
N LEU A 1 11.81 9.43 -3.79
CA LEU A 1 11.49 9.05 -2.39
C LEU A 1 12.37 9.73 -1.32
N SER A 2 13.32 10.61 -1.69
CA SER A 2 14.18 11.35 -0.75
C SER A 2 13.40 12.27 0.20
N LEU A 3 12.27 12.83 -0.24
CA LEU A 3 11.38 13.65 0.59
C LEU A 3 11.02 12.98 1.92
N PHE A 4 10.70 11.68 1.90
CA PHE A 4 10.29 10.93 3.10
C PHE A 4 11.40 10.83 4.15
N THR A 5 12.66 11.04 3.76
CA THR A 5 13.80 11.04 4.69
C THR A 5 13.99 12.37 5.42
N LEU A 6 13.22 13.39 5.05
CA LEU A 6 13.29 14.75 5.61
C LEU A 6 12.13 15.08 6.57
N LEU A 7 11.15 14.17 6.70
CA LEU A 7 9.95 14.41 7.52
C LEU A 7 10.26 14.23 9.02
N GLU A 8 9.64 15.08 9.83
CA GLU A 8 9.68 15.02 11.30
C GLU A 8 8.23 14.96 11.85
N PRO A 9 7.92 14.03 12.76
CA PRO A 9 8.79 12.97 13.26
C PRO A 9 9.21 11.99 12.16
N LYS A 10 10.33 11.30 12.38
CA LYS A 10 10.81 10.28 11.44
C LYS A 10 9.78 9.16 11.24
N LEU A 11 9.51 8.80 9.99
CA LEU A 11 8.60 7.72 9.64
C LEU A 11 9.07 6.35 10.16
N ASP A 12 8.12 5.59 10.71
CA ASP A 12 8.31 4.19 11.07
C ASP A 12 8.16 3.29 9.84
N VAL A 13 7.15 3.61 9.00
CA VAL A 13 6.78 2.85 7.80
C VAL A 13 6.45 3.79 6.65
N LEU A 14 6.95 3.43 5.47
CA LEU A 14 6.53 3.99 4.19
C LEU A 14 5.81 2.88 3.40
N VAL A 15 4.55 3.11 3.07
CA VAL A 15 3.77 2.21 2.20
C VAL A 15 3.90 2.67 0.75
N LEU A 16 4.30 1.76 -0.13
CA LEU A 16 4.43 2.00 -1.56
C LEU A 16 3.32 1.26 -2.31
N GLY A 17 2.40 2.02 -2.91
CA GLY A 17 1.43 1.53 -3.88
C GLY A 17 2.04 1.58 -5.27
N LEU A 18 2.28 0.41 -5.87
CA LEU A 18 3.00 0.32 -7.15
C LEU A 18 2.07 0.45 -8.37
N GLY A 19 0.78 0.69 -8.18
CA GLY A 19 -0.22 0.65 -9.25
C GLY A 19 -0.80 -0.75 -9.34
N ASP A 20 -0.62 -1.40 -10.49
CA ASP A 20 -1.05 -2.78 -10.74
C ASP A 20 0.06 -3.79 -10.37
N VAL A 21 -0.26 -5.09 -10.35
CA VAL A 21 0.57 -6.18 -9.79
C VAL A 21 1.99 -6.28 -10.40
N ASN A 22 2.21 -5.76 -11.60
CA ASN A 22 3.44 -5.98 -12.36
C ASN A 22 4.46 -4.83 -12.30
N ASP A 23 4.13 -3.72 -11.65
CA ASP A 23 5.04 -2.59 -11.55
C ASP A 23 6.09 -2.83 -10.45
N CYS A 24 7.36 -2.68 -10.80
CA CYS A 24 8.49 -2.89 -9.90
C CYS A 24 9.25 -1.58 -9.68
N LEU A 25 9.61 -1.31 -8.43
CA LEU A 25 10.53 -0.23 -8.08
C LEU A 25 11.97 -0.72 -8.08
N ASP A 26 12.91 0.16 -8.43
CA ASP A 26 14.33 -0.10 -8.32
C ASP A 26 14.72 -0.46 -6.86
N MET A 27 15.37 -1.62 -6.71
CA MET A 27 15.82 -2.14 -5.42
C MET A 27 16.86 -1.25 -4.73
N GLU A 28 17.61 -0.43 -5.47
CA GLU A 28 18.53 0.53 -4.88
C GLU A 28 17.81 1.60 -4.05
N VAL A 29 16.62 2.01 -4.50
CA VAL A 29 15.79 2.99 -3.79
C VAL A 29 15.27 2.40 -2.48
N ILE A 30 14.88 1.12 -2.50
CA ILE A 30 14.45 0.39 -1.30
C ILE A 30 15.59 0.25 -0.30
N ARG A 31 16.79 -0.08 -0.78
CA ARG A 31 17.98 -0.17 0.05
C ARG A 31 18.30 1.16 0.72
N TYR A 32 18.27 2.26 -0.04
CA TYR A 32 18.48 3.61 0.49
C TYR A 32 17.49 3.96 1.62
N LEU A 33 16.19 3.64 1.47
CA LEU A 33 15.19 3.90 2.51
C LEU A 33 15.42 3.06 3.77
N ARG A 34 15.79 1.78 3.61
CA ARG A 34 16.13 0.89 4.73
C ARG A 34 17.38 1.36 5.48
N GLU A 35 18.39 1.88 4.78
CA GLU A 35 19.58 2.48 5.40
C GLU A 35 19.22 3.71 6.26
N LYS A 36 18.19 4.46 5.87
CA LYS A 36 17.62 5.53 6.69
C LYS A 36 16.73 5.02 7.83
N LYS A 37 16.66 3.70 8.05
CA LYS A 37 15.80 2.99 9.01
C LYS A 37 14.33 3.37 8.86
N ILE A 38 13.85 3.47 7.62
CA ILE A 38 12.43 3.56 7.29
C ILE A 38 12.00 2.18 6.79
N THR A 39 11.01 1.58 7.43
CA THR A 39 10.45 0.30 6.98
C THR A 39 9.66 0.52 5.70
N VAL A 40 9.76 -0.38 4.72
CA VAL A 40 9.05 -0.23 3.44
C VAL A 40 8.13 -1.42 3.21
N GLU A 41 6.84 -1.14 3.04
CA GLU A 41 5.77 -2.07 2.66
C GLU A 41 5.42 -1.81 1.19
N MET A 42 5.45 -2.84 0.33
CA MET A 42 5.17 -2.68 -1.11
C MET A 42 4.02 -3.58 -1.53
N HIS A 43 2.99 -2.99 -2.13
CA HIS A 43 1.79 -3.71 -2.55
C HIS A 43 1.20 -3.08 -3.83
N PRO A 44 0.32 -3.77 -4.56
CA PRO A 44 -0.59 -3.11 -5.50
C PRO A 44 -1.36 -2.01 -4.78
N THR A 45 -1.67 -0.91 -5.48
CA THR A 45 -2.16 0.32 -4.83
C THR A 45 -3.43 0.12 -4.02
N VAL A 46 -4.33 -0.75 -4.48
CA VAL A 46 -5.56 -1.07 -3.75
C VAL A 46 -5.26 -1.65 -2.36
N THR A 47 -4.38 -2.65 -2.30
CA THR A 47 -3.95 -3.28 -1.05
C THR A 47 -3.11 -2.31 -0.20
N ALA A 48 -2.25 -1.53 -0.84
CA ALA A 48 -1.44 -0.51 -0.18
C ALA A 48 -2.31 0.52 0.56
N CYS A 49 -3.43 0.95 -0.04
CA CYS A 49 -4.40 1.83 0.62
C CYS A 49 -4.97 1.20 1.89
N THR A 50 -5.34 -0.09 1.85
CA THR A 50 -5.82 -0.80 3.04
C THR A 50 -4.76 -0.84 4.14
N THR A 51 -3.51 -1.18 3.79
CA THR A 51 -2.39 -1.22 4.74
C THR A 51 -2.11 0.15 5.34
N PHE A 52 -2.06 1.20 4.53
CA PHE A 52 -1.89 2.57 5.01
C PHE A 52 -2.99 2.98 5.99
N ASN A 53 -4.25 2.72 5.65
CA ASN A 53 -5.38 3.05 6.51
C ASN A 53 -5.29 2.34 7.87
N PHE A 54 -4.91 1.07 7.88
CA PHE A 54 -4.72 0.31 9.11
C PHE A 54 -3.61 0.91 9.98
N LEU A 55 -2.43 1.15 9.40
CA LEU A 55 -1.27 1.72 10.11
C LEU A 55 -1.55 3.14 10.64
N ASN A 56 -2.31 3.94 9.88
CA ASN A 56 -2.69 5.28 10.28
C ASN A 56 -3.70 5.27 11.43
N VAL A 57 -4.64 4.32 11.44
CA VAL A 57 -5.58 4.13 12.57
C VAL A 57 -4.85 3.61 13.82
N GLU A 58 -3.78 2.84 13.65
CA GLU A 58 -2.88 2.40 14.73
C GLU A 58 -2.02 3.54 15.30
N ASP A 59 -2.19 4.78 14.82
CA ASP A 59 -1.43 5.98 15.22
C ASP A 59 0.09 5.81 15.05
N ARG A 60 0.50 4.99 14.07
CA ARG A 60 1.91 4.87 13.68
C ARG A 60 2.29 6.05 12.81
N ASN A 61 3.54 6.48 12.88
CA ASN A 61 4.05 7.52 12.00
C ASN A 61 4.31 6.96 10.60
N VAL A 62 3.24 6.88 9.81
CA VAL A 62 3.19 6.27 8.49
C VAL A 62 3.02 7.33 7.40
N ALA A 63 3.67 7.12 6.27
CA ALA A 63 3.37 7.82 5.04
C ALA A 63 3.12 6.83 3.90
N ALA A 64 2.52 7.30 2.81
CA ALA A 64 2.33 6.52 1.61
C ALA A 64 2.78 7.26 0.34
N ALA A 65 3.31 6.51 -0.61
CA ALA A 65 3.51 6.94 -1.99
C ALA A 65 2.71 6.00 -2.90
N MET A 66 1.67 6.53 -3.54
CA MET A 66 0.73 5.73 -4.34
C MET A 66 0.81 6.10 -5.81
N ILE A 67 1.12 5.11 -6.64
CA ILE A 67 0.92 5.17 -8.09
C ILE A 67 -0.54 4.78 -8.35
N PRO A 68 -1.35 5.59 -9.05
CA PRO A 68 -2.72 5.22 -9.35
C PRO A 68 -2.75 3.94 -10.23
N PRO A 69 -3.65 2.98 -9.96
CA PRO A 69 -3.83 1.82 -10.83
C PRO A 69 -4.38 2.25 -12.20
N ALA A 70 -4.18 1.44 -13.24
CA ALA A 70 -4.69 1.74 -14.58
C ALA A 70 -6.21 1.87 -14.63
N HIS A 71 -6.90 1.16 -13.73
CA HIS A 71 -8.34 1.22 -13.57
C HIS A 71 -8.72 1.47 -12.11
N VAL A 72 -9.53 2.49 -11.88
CA VAL A 72 -10.12 2.79 -10.56
C VAL A 72 -11.59 2.36 -10.60
N SER A 73 -11.92 1.29 -9.89
CA SER A 73 -13.31 0.90 -9.64
C SER A 73 -13.81 1.64 -8.39
N ALA A 74 -14.97 2.30 -8.49
CA ALA A 74 -15.52 3.08 -7.39
C ALA A 74 -15.98 2.16 -6.24
N GLY A 75 -15.93 2.67 -5.01
CA GLY A 75 -15.97 1.88 -3.76
C GLY A 75 -17.07 0.81 -3.68
N ASP A 76 -18.27 1.08 -4.20
CA ASP A 76 -19.38 0.12 -4.16
C ASP A 76 -19.05 -1.19 -4.89
N GLU A 77 -18.37 -1.10 -6.03
CA GLU A 77 -18.04 -2.25 -6.86
C GLU A 77 -16.95 -3.12 -6.21
N PHE A 78 -16.00 -2.51 -5.49
CA PHE A 78 -14.96 -3.23 -4.75
C PHE A 78 -15.52 -4.10 -3.61
N TYR A 79 -16.38 -3.51 -2.75
CA TYR A 79 -17.01 -4.26 -1.66
C TYR A 79 -17.95 -5.35 -2.17
N LEU A 80 -18.66 -5.09 -3.27
CA LEU A 80 -19.53 -6.07 -3.92
C LEU A 80 -18.72 -7.24 -4.48
N GLN A 81 -17.57 -6.99 -5.10
CA GLN A 81 -16.70 -8.01 -5.67
C GLN A 81 -16.10 -8.91 -4.58
N ALA A 82 -15.53 -8.32 -3.52
CA ALA A 82 -15.02 -9.07 -2.38
C ALA A 82 -16.14 -9.90 -1.70
N GLY A 83 -17.34 -9.33 -1.58
CA GLY A 83 -18.52 -10.05 -1.08
C GLY A 83 -18.97 -11.19 -2.00
N ARG A 84 -18.84 -11.04 -3.34
CA ARG A 84 -19.15 -12.10 -4.31
C ARG A 84 -18.14 -13.25 -4.22
N GLU A 85 -16.84 -12.96 -4.19
CA GLU A 85 -15.79 -13.97 -4.07
C GLU A 85 -15.95 -14.78 -2.78
N ARG A 86 -16.20 -14.10 -1.64
CA ARG A 86 -16.44 -14.78 -0.36
C ARG A 86 -17.66 -15.69 -0.39
N ARG A 87 -18.76 -15.25 -1.02
CA ARG A 87 -19.96 -16.10 -1.19
C ARG A 87 -19.72 -17.27 -2.12
N ALA A 88 -18.95 -17.09 -3.19
CA ALA A 88 -18.61 -18.17 -4.11
C ALA A 88 -17.75 -19.24 -3.42
N LEU A 89 -16.78 -18.84 -2.60
CA LEU A 89 -15.98 -19.75 -1.80
C LEU A 89 -16.81 -20.56 -0.80
N LEU A 90 -17.76 -19.91 -0.11
CA LEU A 90 -18.65 -20.59 0.85
C LEU A 90 -19.71 -21.49 0.19
N ALA A 91 -19.99 -21.30 -1.09
CA ALA A 91 -20.93 -22.12 -1.85
C ALA A 91 -20.26 -23.29 -2.59
N ALA A 92 -18.92 -23.39 -2.51
CA ALA A 92 -18.13 -24.46 -3.12
C ALA A 92 -17.82 -25.62 -2.15
N ASP A 93 -18.23 -25.49 -0.88
CA ASP A 93 -18.25 -26.54 0.16
C ASP A 93 -19.64 -27.16 0.30
#